data_AF-A0A3N2MCY1-F1
#
_entry.id   AF-A0A3N2MCY1-F1
#
_cell.length_a   1.000
_cell.length_b   1.000
_cell.length_c   1.000
_cell.angle_alpha   90.00
_cell.angle_beta   90.00
_cell.angle_gamma   90.00
#
_symmetry.space_group_name_H-M   'P 1'
#
loop_
_entity.id
_entity.type
_entity.pdbx_description
1 polymer ?
#
loop_
_entity_poly.entity_id
_entity_poly.type
_entity_poly.pdbx_seq_one_letter_code
_entity_poly.pdbx_strand_id
1 'polypeptide(L)'
;MEVCLRAYETARLFGFRDDKECIRNHAENPFMVIPETAGGNQPVKCITFDDMYAIASKSRLANAGVIADKLQITGQKLKIKILKLDNMFISDDLHFAIDGLKNLRKQLDEILVDLE
;
A
#
# COMPACT_ATOMS: atom_id res chain seq x y z
N MET A 1 4.82 -0.57 -0.38
CA MET A 1 3.89 0.28 -1.15
C MET A 1 3.00 1.05 -0.19
N GLU A 2 2.87 2.37 -0.34
CA GLU A 2 2.04 3.19 0.55
C GLU A 2 0.58 3.17 0.10
N VAL A 3 -0.35 2.94 1.03
CA VAL A 3 -1.79 2.92 0.72
C VAL A 3 -2.26 4.36 0.58
N CYS A 4 -2.89 4.67 -0.54
CA CYS A 4 -3.42 5.99 -0.84
C CYS A 4 -4.85 5.91 -1.40
N LEU A 5 -5.51 7.06 -1.45
CA LEU A 5 -6.88 7.18 -1.93
C LEU A 5 -6.89 7.92 -3.25
N ARG A 6 -7.75 7.52 -4.18
CA ARG A 6 -7.96 8.29 -5.42
C ARG A 6 -8.63 9.61 -5.08
N ALA A 7 -8.01 10.70 -5.49
CA ALA A 7 -8.42 12.06 -5.12
C ALA A 7 -9.87 12.34 -5.55
N TYR A 8 -10.18 12.01 -6.81
CA TYR A 8 -11.50 12.21 -7.41
C TYR A 8 -12.63 11.46 -6.68
N GLU A 9 -12.38 10.20 -6.34
CA GLU A 9 -13.35 9.36 -5.65
C GLU A 9 -13.59 9.86 -4.23
N THR A 10 -12.53 10.35 -3.58
CA THR A 10 -12.60 10.90 -2.23
C THR A 10 -13.47 12.16 -2.18
N ALA A 11 -13.26 13.10 -3.11
CA ALA A 11 -14.08 14.31 -3.19
C ALA A 11 -15.57 14.00 -3.44
N ARG A 12 -15.86 13.06 -4.36
CA ARG A 12 -17.24 12.60 -4.61
C ARG A 12 -17.86 11.92 -3.39
N LEU A 13 -17.10 11.06 -2.72
CA LEU A 13 -17.56 10.32 -1.55
C LEU A 13 -17.99 11.26 -0.41
N PHE A 14 -17.29 12.39 -0.26
CA PHE A 14 -17.62 13.42 0.73
C PHE A 14 -18.60 14.49 0.21
N GLY A 15 -19.27 14.24 -0.91
CA GLY A 15 -20.38 15.07 -1.39
C GLY A 15 -19.97 16.43 -1.99
N PHE A 16 -18.71 16.58 -2.42
CA PHE A 16 -18.28 17.78 -3.12
C PHE A 16 -18.80 17.77 -4.56
N ARG A 17 -19.30 18.92 -5.03
CA ARG A 17 -19.80 19.09 -6.41
C ARG A 17 -18.66 19.27 -7.42
N ASP A 18 -17.67 20.05 -7.05
CA ASP A 18 -16.44 20.24 -7.81
C ASP A 18 -15.31 19.52 -7.08
N ASP A 19 -14.98 18.34 -7.59
CA ASP A 19 -13.88 17.52 -7.10
C ASP A 19 -12.52 18.18 -7.30
N LYS A 20 -12.32 18.91 -8.40
CA LYS A 20 -11.03 19.55 -8.70
C LYS A 20 -10.77 20.69 -7.74
N GLU A 21 -11.79 21.49 -7.47
CA GLU A 21 -11.73 22.56 -6.48
C GLU A 21 -11.48 21.99 -5.08
N CYS A 22 -12.21 20.95 -4.69
CA CYS A 22 -12.02 20.27 -3.40
C CYS A 22 -10.57 19.81 -3.22
N ILE A 23 -10.04 19.06 -4.19
CA ILE A 23 -8.67 18.54 -4.11
C ILE A 23 -7.63 19.66 -4.13
N ARG A 24 -7.83 20.73 -4.89
CA ARG A 24 -6.89 21.86 -4.91
C ARG A 24 -6.87 22.63 -3.60
N ASN A 25 -8.00 22.75 -2.91
CA ASN A 25 -8.14 23.62 -1.74
C ASN A 25 -7.95 22.88 -0.41
N HIS A 26 -8.06 21.55 -0.40
CA HIS A 26 -8.13 20.76 0.83
C HIS A 26 -7.18 19.56 0.88
N ALA A 27 -6.46 19.26 -0.21
CA ALA A 27 -5.35 18.31 -0.17
C ALA A 27 -4.04 19.09 -0.24
N GLU A 28 -3.13 18.85 0.72
CA GLU A 28 -1.85 19.54 0.77
C GLU A 28 -0.87 18.98 -0.26
N ASN A 29 -0.79 17.65 -0.36
CA ASN A 29 0.24 16.98 -1.16
C ASN A 29 -0.35 15.88 -2.06
N PRO A 30 -1.24 16.21 -3.01
CA PRO A 30 -1.71 15.21 -3.96
C PRO A 30 -0.59 14.81 -4.92
N PHE A 31 -0.46 13.52 -5.21
CA PHE A 31 0.59 12.96 -6.06
C PHE A 31 0.01 12.04 -7.14
N MET A 32 0.82 11.70 -8.14
CA MET A 32 0.41 10.82 -9.24
C MET A 32 0.90 9.40 -8.98
N VAL A 33 0.01 8.43 -9.13
CA VAL A 33 0.35 7.00 -9.21
C VAL A 33 -0.05 6.52 -10.59
N ILE A 34 0.78 5.68 -11.20
CA ILE A 34 0.48 5.07 -12.50
C ILE A 34 0.20 3.58 -12.25
N PRO A 35 -1.05 3.20 -11.92
CA PRO A 35 -1.44 1.81 -11.89
C PRO A 35 -1.41 1.18 -13.29
N GLU A 36 -0.90 -0.04 -13.35
CA GLU A 36 -1.10 -0.93 -14.48
C GLU A 36 -2.53 -1.45 -14.45
N THR A 37 -3.27 -1.24 -15.55
CA THR A 37 -4.66 -1.67 -15.70
C THR A 37 -4.81 -2.50 -16.97
N ALA A 38 -5.94 -3.20 -17.13
CA ALA A 38 -6.25 -3.90 -18.38
C ALA A 38 -6.28 -2.99 -19.62
N GLY A 39 -6.49 -1.67 -19.42
CA GLY A 39 -6.42 -0.66 -20.48
C GLY A 39 -5.05 0.02 -20.62
N GLY A 40 -4.00 -0.53 -20.00
CA GLY A 40 -2.66 0.04 -19.94
C GLY A 40 -2.39 0.90 -18.70
N ASN A 41 -1.31 1.66 -18.77
CA ASN A 41 -0.84 2.54 -17.70
C ASN A 41 -1.68 3.81 -17.61
N GLN A 42 -2.55 3.89 -16.61
CA GLN A 42 -3.43 5.04 -16.43
C GLN A 42 -2.94 5.91 -15.28
N PRO A 43 -2.57 7.18 -15.52
CA PRO A 43 -2.16 8.07 -14.43
C PRO A 43 -3.36 8.46 -13.58
N VAL A 44 -3.26 8.21 -12.28
CA VAL A 44 -4.31 8.49 -11.28
C VAL A 44 -3.77 9.43 -10.22
N LYS A 45 -4.52 10.50 -9.94
CA LYS A 45 -4.21 11.43 -8.86
C LYS A 45 -4.66 10.84 -7.52
N CYS A 46 -3.74 10.75 -6.58
CA CYS A 46 -3.93 10.17 -5.26
C CYS A 46 -3.67 11.21 -4.17
N ILE A 47 -4.22 10.94 -2.99
CA ILE A 47 -4.05 11.72 -1.76
C ILE A 47 -3.78 10.81 -0.57
N THR A 48 -3.23 11.40 0.49
CA THR A 48 -2.97 10.70 1.76
C THR A 48 -4.26 10.55 2.57
N PHE A 49 -4.21 9.75 3.64
CA PHE A 49 -5.31 9.66 4.59
C PHE A 49 -5.47 10.94 5.42
N ASP A 50 -4.38 11.68 5.66
CA ASP A 50 -4.44 12.98 6.34
C ASP A 50 -5.21 14.00 5.49
N ASP A 51 -4.92 14.06 4.18
CA ASP A 51 -5.68 14.86 3.22
C ASP A 51 -7.15 14.43 3.17
N MET A 52 -7.43 13.12 3.23
CA MET A 52 -8.80 12.61 3.30
C MET A 52 -9.53 13.13 4.55
N TYR A 53 -8.89 13.13 5.71
CA TYR A 53 -9.48 13.68 6.94
C TYR A 53 -9.70 15.19 6.84
N ALA A 54 -8.75 15.93 6.26
CA ALA A 54 -8.91 17.35 5.99
C ALA A 54 -10.13 17.61 5.08
N ILE A 55 -10.28 16.87 3.99
CA ILE A 55 -11.43 16.94 3.08
C ILE A 55 -12.73 16.57 3.80
N ALA A 56 -12.74 15.49 4.57
CA ALA A 56 -13.91 15.04 5.32
C ALA A 56 -14.40 16.12 6.31
N SER A 57 -13.48 16.84 6.95
CA SER A 57 -13.80 17.95 7.87
C SER A 57 -14.50 19.13 7.21
N LYS A 58 -14.34 19.29 5.89
CA LYS A 58 -15.00 20.34 5.09
C LYS A 58 -16.27 19.87 4.40
N SER A 59 -16.57 18.57 4.51
CA SER A 59 -17.78 17.98 3.94
C SER A 59 -19.05 18.53 4.60
N ARG A 60 -20.13 18.59 3.82
CA ARG A 60 -21.48 18.91 4.33
C ARG A 60 -22.23 17.67 4.79
N LEU A 61 -21.66 16.47 4.62
CA LEU A 61 -22.31 15.22 5.00
C LEU A 61 -22.19 15.02 6.52
N ALA A 62 -23.31 14.78 7.18
CA ALA A 62 -23.36 14.54 8.62
C ALA A 62 -22.55 13.31 9.08
N ASN A 63 -22.32 12.36 8.17
CA ASN A 63 -21.58 11.11 8.43
C ASN A 63 -20.15 11.10 7.84
N ALA A 64 -19.61 12.24 7.39
CA ALA A 64 -18.29 12.29 6.76
C ALA A 64 -17.18 11.71 7.65
N GLY A 65 -17.16 12.04 8.95
CA GLY A 65 -16.18 11.49 9.90
C GLY A 65 -16.25 9.96 9.99
N VAL A 66 -17.46 9.40 10.08
CA VAL A 66 -17.66 7.93 10.15
C VAL A 66 -17.18 7.25 8.87
N ILE A 67 -17.37 7.87 7.70
CA ILE A 67 -16.87 7.36 6.42
C ILE A 67 -15.33 7.38 6.41
N ALA A 68 -14.72 8.49 6.84
CA ALA A 68 -13.27 8.63 6.92
C ALA A 68 -12.65 7.56 7.85
N ASP A 69 -13.23 7.33 9.02
CA ASP A 69 -12.75 6.32 9.96
C ASP A 69 -12.84 4.90 9.39
N LYS A 70 -13.94 4.57 8.71
CA LYS A 70 -14.09 3.28 8.04
C LYS A 70 -13.06 3.08 6.92
N LEU A 71 -12.76 4.13 6.17
CA LEU A 71 -11.72 4.08 5.13
C LEU A 71 -10.34 3.89 5.76
N GLN A 72 -10.02 4.62 6.84
CA GLN A 72 -8.75 4.47 7.56
C GLN A 72 -8.55 3.04 8.08
N ILE A 73 -9.56 2.48 8.73
CA ILE A 73 -9.53 1.08 9.21
C ILE A 73 -9.33 0.12 8.04
N THR A 74 -9.99 0.36 6.91
CA THR A 74 -9.85 -0.48 5.71
C THR A 74 -8.44 -0.39 5.11
N GLY A 75 -7.88 0.82 5.04
CA GLY A 75 -6.51 1.06 4.60
C GLY A 75 -5.48 0.37 5.50
N GLN A 76 -5.66 0.44 6.82
CA GLN A 76 -4.81 -0.27 7.78
C GLN A 76 -4.90 -1.79 7.62
N LYS A 77 -6.11 -2.35 7.44
CA LYS A 77 -6.29 -3.78 7.16
C LYS A 77 -5.58 -4.21 5.87
N LEU A 78 -5.62 -3.38 4.83
CA LEU A 78 -4.89 -3.65 3.59
C LEU A 78 -3.38 -3.62 3.81
N LYS A 79 -2.86 -2.62 4.54
CA LYS A 79 -1.44 -2.54 4.90
C LYS A 79 -0.97 -3.79 5.67
N ILE A 80 -1.76 -4.26 6.63
CA ILE A 80 -1.48 -5.51 7.36
C ILE A 80 -1.44 -6.71 6.42
N LYS A 81 -2.36 -6.80 5.45
CA LYS A 81 -2.36 -7.90 4.46
C LYS A 81 -1.12 -7.88 3.59
N ILE A 82 -0.70 -6.71 3.12
CA ILE A 82 0.52 -6.55 2.32
C ILE A 82 1.74 -6.99 3.14
N LEU A 83 1.88 -6.50 4.38
CA LEU A 83 2.98 -6.90 5.27
C LEU A 83 3.00 -8.40 5.56
N LYS A 84 1.85 -9.06 5.64
CA LYS A 84 1.78 -10.52 5.78
C LYS A 84 2.28 -11.25 4.54
N LEU A 85 1.97 -10.75 3.34
CA LEU A 85 2.50 -11.30 2.10
C LEU A 85 4.02 -11.11 2.03
N ASP A 86 4.51 -9.90 2.30
CA ASP A 86 5.94 -9.59 2.30
C ASP A 86 6.71 -10.51 3.27
N ASN A 87 6.20 -10.71 4.49
CA ASN A 87 6.79 -11.63 5.46
C ASN A 87 6.78 -13.09 4.99
N MET A 88 5.74 -13.53 4.26
CA MET A 88 5.67 -14.87 3.70
C MET A 88 6.78 -15.08 2.67
N PHE A 89 6.95 -14.14 1.74
CA PHE A 89 8.03 -14.20 0.75
C PHE A 89 9.42 -14.19 1.40
N ILE A 90 9.64 -13.32 2.40
CA ILE A 90 10.92 -13.29 3.13
C ILE A 90 11.18 -14.62 3.85
N SER A 91 10.15 -15.23 4.43
CA SER A 91 10.27 -16.54 5.08
C SER A 91 10.67 -17.64 4.09
N ASP A 92 10.08 -17.63 2.89
CA ASP A 92 10.39 -18.59 1.84
C ASP A 92 11.82 -18.40 1.30
N ASP A 93 12.22 -17.15 1.04
CA ASP A 93 13.58 -16.80 0.63
C ASP A 93 14.62 -17.23 1.68
N LEU A 94 14.31 -17.02 2.96
CA LEU A 94 15.17 -17.44 4.07
C LEU A 94 15.30 -18.96 4.15
N HIS A 95 14.21 -19.71 3.95
CA HIS A 95 14.27 -21.17 3.89
C HIS A 95 15.16 -21.65 2.75
N PHE A 96 15.01 -21.07 1.57
CA PHE A 96 15.84 -21.40 0.41
C PHE A 96 17.33 -21.13 0.68
N ALA A 97 17.66 -19.98 1.29
CA ALA A 97 19.02 -19.65 1.67
C ALA A 97 19.61 -20.63 2.70
N ILE A 98 18.83 -21.01 3.72
CA ILE A 98 19.23 -21.98 4.74
C ILE A 98 19.53 -23.35 4.11
N ASP A 99 18.69 -23.82 3.19
CA ASP A 99 18.89 -25.11 2.55
C ASP A 99 20.11 -25.09 1.60
N GLY A 100 20.35 -23.97 0.92
CA GLY A 100 21.59 -23.73 0.19
C GLY A 100 22.83 -23.83 1.08
N LEU A 101 22.80 -23.21 2.26
CA LEU A 101 23.91 -23.26 3.24
C LEU A 101 24.14 -24.68 3.79
N LYS A 102 23.07 -25.43 4.08
CA LYS A 102 23.19 -26.84 4.50
C LYS A 102 23.85 -27.69 3.41
N ASN A 103 23.46 -27.48 2.15
CA ASN A 103 24.05 -28.20 1.02
C ASN A 103 25.54 -27.87 0.84
N LEU A 104 25.91 -26.59 0.93
CA LEU A 104 27.32 -26.17 0.88
C LEU A 104 28.14 -26.78 2.02
N ARG A 105 27.59 -26.78 3.25
CA ARG A 105 28.26 -27.43 4.38
C ARG A 105 28.49 -28.92 4.12
N LYS A 106 27.50 -29.63 3.59
CA LYS A 106 27.63 -31.06 3.26
C LYS A 106 28.74 -31.31 2.23
N GLN A 107 28.82 -30.48 1.18
CA GLN A 107 29.89 -30.59 0.18
C GLN A 107 31.27 -30.32 0.80
N LEU A 108 31.37 -29.35 1.71
CA LEU A 108 32.62 -29.08 2.42
C LEU A 108 33.04 -30.27 3.29
N ASP A 109 32.09 -30.87 4.01
CA ASP A 109 32.33 -32.06 4.84
C ASP A 109 32.79 -33.25 3.98
N GLU A 110 32.21 -33.46 2.79
CA GLU A 110 32.66 -34.50 1.83
C GLU A 110 34.10 -34.25 1.34
N ILE A 111 34.43 -33.01 0.96
CA ILE A 111 35.80 -32.64 0.54
C ILE A 111 36.80 -32.86 1.67
N LEU A 112 36.45 -32.54 2.92
CA LEU A 112 37.33 -32.72 4.06
C LEU A 112 37.60 -34.20 4.34
N VAL A 113 36.59 -35.07 4.21
CA VAL A 113 36.76 -36.52 4.33
C VAL A 113 37.70 -37.07 3.26
N ASP A 114 37.61 -36.57 2.02
CA ASP A 114 38.51 -36.99 0.93
C ASP A 114 39.97 -36.53 1.12
N LEU A 115 40.21 -35.57 2.02
CA LEU A 115 41.55 -35.04 2.34
C LEU A 115 42.21 -35.72 3.55
N GLU A 116 41.47 -36.51 4.33
CA GLU A 116 41.96 -37.32 5.46
C GLU A 116 42.38 -38.74 5.03
#